data_AF-A0A257B188-F1
#
_entry.id   AF-A0A257B188-F1
#
_cell.length_a   1.000
_cell.length_b   1.000
_cell.length_c   1.000
_cell.angle_alpha   90.00
_cell.angle_beta   90.00
_cell.angle_gamma   90.00
#
_symmetry.space_group_name_H-M   'P 1'
#
loop_
_entity.id
_entity.type
_entity.pdbx_description
1 polymer ?
#
loop_
_entity_poly.entity_id
_entity_poly.type
_entity_poly.pdbx_seq_one_letter_code
_entity_poly.pdbx_strand_id
1 'polypeptide(L)'
;MENGKLTEIFFGGLLLAERRSLSVRLQKTWQMGRHRLWALMLGASLAFSVALAGQTQQDGGTRLARATSVHTLVGGRARIQFADAFRGALRRARIAYDAVGAATTEGDALTLPVADGLFDLASGRGAIVWRGGLALETPRADVDLRHLRIDTIGRLPLLWTTLVVAGELTETFPLCTVTLSTEQLPIRLVGGRVLTLRDVELRLTTEGAARLNRLAEHESFASGQLIGAANIIAIVE
;
A
#
# COMPACT_ATOMS: atom_id res chain seq x y z
N MET A 1 -32.99 6.96 -71.95
CA MET A 1 -34.44 7.12 -71.73
C MET A 1 -34.63 7.17 -70.23
N GLU A 2 -34.50 8.35 -69.61
CA GLU A 2 -35.60 9.32 -69.35
C GLU A 2 -36.78 8.65 -68.61
N ASN A 3 -37.36 9.12 -67.50
CA ASN A 3 -37.34 10.32 -66.66
C ASN A 3 -37.99 9.83 -65.32
N GLY A 4 -37.65 10.25 -64.10
CA GLY A 4 -37.76 11.59 -63.53
C GLY A 4 -38.68 11.59 -62.29
N LYS A 5 -38.45 12.57 -61.38
CA LYS A 5 -39.17 12.96 -60.13
C LYS A 5 -38.70 12.28 -58.83
N LEU A 6 -37.84 12.90 -58.01
CA LEU A 6 -37.99 14.11 -57.16
C LEU A 6 -39.18 14.05 -56.20
N THR A 7 -38.87 13.87 -54.91
CA THR A 7 -39.52 14.60 -53.82
C THR A 7 -38.50 14.83 -52.71
N GLU A 8 -38.04 16.08 -52.62
CA GLU A 8 -37.36 16.64 -51.45
C GLU A 8 -38.32 16.63 -50.26
N ILE A 9 -37.85 16.21 -49.09
CA ILE A 9 -38.35 16.72 -47.81
C ILE A 9 -37.15 17.13 -46.97
N PHE A 10 -36.92 18.45 -46.97
CA PHE A 10 -36.19 19.18 -45.94
C PHE A 10 -36.83 18.93 -44.57
N PHE A 11 -36.08 18.47 -43.57
CA PHE A 11 -36.25 18.84 -42.16
C PHE A 11 -35.05 18.29 -41.37
N GLY A 12 -34.35 19.15 -40.61
CA GLY A 12 -33.37 18.70 -39.61
C GLY A 12 -32.06 19.47 -39.52
N GLY A 13 -31.88 20.56 -40.27
CA GLY A 13 -30.81 21.53 -40.02
C GLY A 13 -31.16 22.48 -38.87
N LEU A 14 -31.21 22.00 -37.62
CA LEU A 14 -31.21 22.88 -36.44
C LEU A 14 -30.98 22.08 -35.14
N LEU A 15 -29.73 21.70 -34.83
CA LEU A 15 -29.37 21.27 -33.47
C LEU A 15 -27.84 21.31 -33.21
N LEU A 16 -27.16 22.29 -33.80
CA LEU A 16 -25.71 22.50 -33.60
C LEU A 16 -25.38 23.89 -33.04
N ALA A 17 -26.37 24.58 -32.47
CA ALA A 17 -26.20 25.92 -31.90
C ALA A 17 -26.89 26.09 -30.53
N GLU A 18 -26.92 25.07 -29.66
CA GLU A 18 -27.50 25.28 -28.33
C GLU A 18 -26.99 24.34 -27.22
N ARG A 19 -25.67 24.13 -27.13
CA ARG A 19 -25.05 23.52 -25.94
C ARG A 19 -23.72 24.14 -25.51
N ARG A 20 -23.49 25.41 -25.86
CA ARG A 20 -22.36 26.22 -25.35
C ARG A 20 -22.80 27.35 -24.39
N SER A 21 -23.98 27.24 -23.78
CA SER A 21 -24.59 28.29 -22.95
C SER A 21 -24.80 27.90 -21.46
N LEU A 22 -24.36 26.71 -21.03
CA LEU A 22 -24.56 26.25 -19.64
C LEU A 22 -23.27 26.14 -18.81
N SER A 23 -22.11 26.47 -19.36
CA SER A 23 -20.82 26.35 -18.67
C SER A 23 -20.31 27.64 -18.02
N VAL A 24 -21.02 28.76 -18.14
CA VAL A 24 -20.52 30.08 -17.68
C VAL A 24 -21.28 30.63 -16.47
N ARG A 25 -22.33 29.97 -15.97
CA ARG A 25 -23.13 30.45 -14.83
C ARG A 25 -23.02 29.63 -13.53
N LEU A 26 -22.12 28.65 -13.46
CA LEU A 26 -21.85 27.89 -12.22
C LEU A 26 -20.40 28.05 -11.69
N GLN A 27 -19.66 29.05 -12.18
CA GLN A 27 -18.31 29.38 -11.69
C GLN A 27 -18.26 30.66 -10.82
N LYS A 28 -19.41 31.27 -10.49
CA LYS A 28 -19.46 32.60 -9.83
C LYS A 28 -20.05 32.61 -8.41
N THR A 29 -20.10 31.48 -7.71
CA THR A 29 -20.64 31.41 -6.34
C THR A 29 -19.75 30.71 -5.30
N TRP A 30 -18.53 30.29 -5.65
CA TRP A 30 -17.60 29.64 -4.70
C TRP A 30 -16.35 30.48 -4.36
N GLN A 31 -16.37 31.78 -4.65
CA GLN A 31 -15.28 32.72 -4.35
C GLN A 31 -15.67 33.89 -3.44
N MET A 32 -16.66 33.72 -2.57
CA MET A 32 -16.94 34.67 -1.49
C MET A 32 -17.19 33.92 -0.18
N GLY A 33 -16.13 33.45 0.47
CA GLY A 33 -16.26 32.78 1.76
C GLY A 33 -14.95 32.53 2.52
N ARG A 34 -13.85 33.21 2.20
CA ARG A 34 -12.53 32.92 2.82
C ARG A 34 -11.75 34.13 3.36
N HIS A 35 -12.40 35.28 3.55
CA HIS A 35 -11.70 36.48 4.03
C HIS A 35 -12.38 37.20 5.19
N ARG A 36 -12.84 36.50 6.23
CA ARG A 36 -13.15 37.12 7.54
C ARG A 36 -13.07 36.08 8.66
N LEU A 37 -11.88 35.82 9.20
CA LEU A 37 -11.68 35.20 10.52
C LEU A 37 -10.19 35.17 10.90
N TRP A 38 -9.51 36.32 10.80
CA TRP A 38 -8.17 36.52 11.38
C TRP A 38 -8.09 37.95 11.95
N ALA A 39 -8.80 38.18 13.05
CA ALA A 39 -8.57 39.34 13.90
C ALA A 39 -9.20 39.04 15.26
N LEU A 40 -8.50 39.47 16.33
CA LEU A 40 -8.81 39.32 17.75
C LEU A 40 -8.34 38.01 18.37
N MET A 41 -7.08 37.99 18.80
CA MET A 41 -6.68 37.54 20.14
C MET A 41 -5.42 38.33 20.52
N LEU A 42 -5.67 39.53 21.05
CA LEU A 42 -4.70 40.40 21.71
C LEU A 42 -4.85 40.14 23.21
N GLY A 43 -3.73 39.87 23.89
CA GLY A 43 -3.59 40.11 25.33
C GLY A 43 -3.51 38.87 26.22
N ALA A 44 -2.28 38.53 26.62
CA ALA A 44 -1.90 38.41 28.04
C ALA A 44 -0.40 38.12 28.14
N SER A 45 0.38 39.18 28.40
CA SER A 45 1.71 39.06 29.00
C SER A 45 1.57 38.57 30.42
N LEU A 46 2.18 37.43 30.75
CA LEU A 46 2.65 37.13 32.10
C LEU A 46 4.04 36.52 31.98
N ALA A 47 5.02 37.28 32.47
CA ALA A 47 6.36 36.81 32.71
C ALA A 47 6.31 35.69 33.78
N PHE A 48 6.86 34.52 33.47
CA PHE A 48 7.14 33.49 34.46
C PHE A 48 8.65 33.34 34.57
N SER A 49 9.20 33.80 35.70
CA SER A 49 10.59 33.63 36.07
C SER A 49 10.89 32.15 36.28
N VAL A 50 11.73 31.56 35.42
CA VAL A 50 12.31 30.24 35.67
C VAL A 50 13.57 30.44 36.50
N ALA A 51 13.44 30.23 37.80
CA ALA A 51 14.58 30.04 38.68
C ALA A 51 15.21 28.68 38.37
N LEU A 52 16.49 28.70 37.98
CA LEU A 52 17.39 27.54 38.01
C LEU A 52 17.46 27.03 39.46
N ALA A 53 16.73 25.96 39.76
CA ALA A 53 17.01 25.11 40.90
C ALA A 53 17.58 23.80 40.37
N GLY A 54 18.87 23.59 40.62
CA GLY A 54 19.55 22.35 40.28
C GLY A 54 18.87 21.16 40.95
N GLN A 55 18.56 20.14 40.16
CA GLN A 55 18.42 18.78 40.65
C GLN A 55 19.48 17.93 39.96
N THR A 56 20.67 17.92 40.55
CA THR A 56 21.59 16.79 40.44
C THR A 56 20.98 15.63 41.22
N GLN A 57 20.03 14.94 40.61
CA GLN A 57 19.54 13.67 41.13
C GLN A 57 20.49 12.57 40.64
N GLN A 58 21.56 12.36 41.40
CA GLN A 58 22.27 11.09 41.43
C GLN A 58 21.33 10.06 42.03
N ASP A 59 20.61 9.32 41.19
CA ASP A 59 20.03 8.04 41.58
C ASP A 59 20.95 6.91 41.09
N GLY A 60 21.40 6.09 42.04
CA GLY A 60 22.19 4.89 41.84
C GLY A 60 21.49 3.95 40.87
N GLY A 61 21.92 4.02 39.61
CA GLY A 61 21.31 3.33 38.49
C GLY A 61 21.53 1.83 38.54
N THR A 62 20.59 1.09 39.15
CA THR A 62 20.10 -0.12 38.49
C THR A 62 19.19 0.32 37.36
N ARG A 63 19.79 0.72 36.23
CA ARG A 63 19.08 0.78 34.95
C ARG A 63 18.65 -0.66 34.69
N LEU A 64 17.44 -1.03 35.12
CA LEU A 64 16.84 -2.30 34.75
C LEU A 64 17.02 -2.41 33.25
N ALA A 65 17.84 -3.36 32.81
CA ALA A 65 18.05 -3.62 31.40
C ALA A 65 16.66 -3.91 30.85
N ARG A 66 16.04 -2.93 30.18
CA ARG A 66 14.78 -3.13 29.52
C ARG A 66 15.08 -4.19 28.48
N ALA A 67 14.57 -5.41 28.69
CA ALA A 67 14.66 -6.46 27.70
C ALA A 67 14.20 -5.82 26.38
N THR A 68 15.12 -5.75 25.42
CA THR A 68 14.84 -5.04 24.18
C THR A 68 13.87 -5.93 23.43
N SER A 69 12.64 -5.46 23.25
CA SER A 69 11.63 -6.18 22.48
C SER A 69 11.82 -6.03 20.97
N VAL A 70 12.74 -5.15 20.57
CA VAL A 70 13.14 -4.90 19.20
C VAL A 70 14.29 -5.83 18.82
N HIS A 71 14.10 -6.60 17.76
CA HIS A 71 15.07 -7.57 17.27
C HIS A 71 15.36 -7.36 15.79
N THR A 72 16.59 -7.67 15.39
CA THR A 72 17.00 -7.72 13.99
C THR A 72 16.58 -9.06 13.39
N LEU A 73 16.04 -9.06 12.17
CA LEU A 73 15.67 -10.25 11.43
C LEU A 73 16.75 -10.56 10.41
N VAL A 74 17.43 -11.71 10.54
CA VAL A 74 18.61 -12.03 9.70
C VAL A 74 18.36 -13.14 8.67
N GLY A 75 17.16 -13.71 8.66
CA GLY A 75 16.80 -14.76 7.73
C GLY A 75 15.43 -15.35 7.98
N GLY A 76 15.09 -16.39 7.23
CA GLY A 76 13.79 -17.06 7.27
C GLY A 76 13.03 -16.98 5.94
N ARG A 77 11.70 -17.10 5.98
CA ARG A 77 10.84 -17.09 4.80
C ARG A 77 9.44 -16.56 5.13
N ALA A 78 8.81 -15.95 4.13
CA ALA A 78 7.39 -15.64 4.10
C ALA A 78 6.73 -16.48 3.00
N ARG A 79 5.63 -17.16 3.32
CA ARG A 79 4.79 -17.84 2.33
C ARG A 79 3.45 -17.13 2.25
N ILE A 80 3.15 -16.56 1.09
CA ILE A 80 1.89 -15.89 0.79
C ILE A 80 1.01 -16.88 0.03
N GLN A 81 -0.11 -17.28 0.63
CA GLN A 81 -1.12 -18.08 -0.03
C GLN A 81 -2.13 -17.15 -0.71
N PHE A 82 -2.21 -17.17 -2.03
CA PHE A 82 -3.15 -16.32 -2.75
C PHE A 82 -4.59 -16.79 -2.55
N ALA A 83 -5.50 -15.85 -2.30
CA ALA A 83 -6.93 -16.11 -2.17
C ALA A 83 -7.57 -16.38 -3.54
N ASP A 84 -8.58 -17.25 -3.58
CA ASP A 84 -9.25 -17.67 -4.82
C ASP A 84 -9.83 -16.47 -5.60
N ALA A 85 -10.35 -15.47 -4.89
CA ALA A 85 -10.88 -14.25 -5.50
C ALA A 85 -9.79 -13.45 -6.24
N PHE A 86 -8.59 -13.36 -5.66
CA PHE A 86 -7.44 -12.71 -6.30
C PHE A 86 -6.93 -13.49 -7.50
N ARG A 87 -6.81 -14.82 -7.38
CA ARG A 87 -6.45 -15.68 -8.52
C ARG A 87 -7.48 -15.60 -9.65
N GLY A 88 -8.76 -15.51 -9.30
CA GLY A 88 -9.83 -15.25 -10.26
C GLY A 88 -9.71 -13.91 -10.96
N ALA A 89 -9.29 -12.86 -10.25
CA ALA A 89 -9.02 -11.55 -10.83
C ALA A 89 -7.82 -11.58 -11.81
N LEU A 90 -6.71 -12.23 -11.42
CA LEU A 90 -5.55 -12.44 -12.30
C LEU A 90 -5.93 -13.16 -13.60
N ARG A 91 -6.71 -14.25 -13.51
CA ARG A 91 -7.20 -14.98 -14.69
C ARG A 91 -8.06 -14.11 -15.61
N ARG A 92 -8.99 -13.32 -15.05
CA ARG A 92 -9.82 -12.40 -15.85
C ARG A 92 -8.97 -11.32 -16.51
N ALA A 93 -7.98 -10.80 -15.79
CA ALA A 93 -6.97 -9.86 -16.27
C ALA A 93 -5.99 -10.43 -17.29
N ARG A 94 -6.03 -11.76 -17.54
CA ARG A 94 -5.05 -12.49 -18.36
C ARG A 94 -3.61 -12.23 -17.89
N ILE A 95 -3.44 -12.09 -16.58
CA ILE A 95 -2.15 -11.95 -15.94
C ILE A 95 -1.74 -13.32 -15.42
N ALA A 96 -0.68 -13.88 -16.01
CA ALA A 96 0.03 -15.01 -15.40
C ALA A 96 1.07 -14.46 -14.41
N TYR A 97 1.48 -15.28 -13.45
CA TYR A 97 2.44 -14.88 -12.45
C TYR A 97 3.43 -15.99 -12.18
N ASP A 98 4.68 -15.60 -11.89
CA ASP A 98 5.73 -16.51 -11.47
C ASP A 98 6.66 -15.82 -10.44
N ALA A 99 7.56 -16.59 -9.82
CA ALA A 99 8.57 -16.04 -8.95
C ALA A 99 9.70 -15.37 -9.75
N VAL A 100 10.28 -14.31 -9.19
CA VAL A 100 11.52 -13.71 -9.71
C VAL A 100 12.59 -13.57 -8.63
N GLY A 101 13.84 -13.75 -9.03
CA GLY A 101 15.00 -13.67 -8.14
C GLY A 101 15.07 -14.85 -7.18
N ALA A 102 15.18 -14.57 -5.87
CA ALA A 102 15.26 -15.61 -4.83
C ALA A 102 13.89 -16.15 -4.38
N ALA A 103 12.80 -15.69 -4.98
CA ALA A 103 11.46 -16.17 -4.69
C ALA A 103 11.22 -17.55 -5.34
N THR A 104 10.23 -18.28 -4.85
CA THR A 104 9.73 -19.51 -5.48
C THR A 104 8.22 -19.55 -5.46
N THR A 105 7.61 -20.06 -6.53
CA THR A 105 6.18 -20.32 -6.65
C THR A 105 5.92 -21.83 -6.50
N GLU A 106 4.85 -22.18 -5.79
CA GLU A 106 4.42 -23.57 -5.64
C GLU A 106 2.90 -23.60 -5.57
N GLY A 107 2.27 -24.05 -6.66
CA GLY A 107 0.82 -23.97 -6.82
C GLY A 107 0.34 -22.53 -6.70
N ASP A 108 -0.53 -22.28 -5.73
CA ASP A 108 -1.16 -20.98 -5.50
C ASP A 108 -0.43 -20.12 -4.44
N ALA A 109 0.82 -20.45 -4.14
CA ALA A 109 1.61 -19.78 -3.11
C ALA A 109 2.92 -19.20 -3.66
N LEU A 110 3.26 -18.00 -3.17
CA LEU A 110 4.55 -17.35 -3.36
C LEU A 110 5.37 -17.46 -2.08
N THR A 111 6.57 -18.01 -2.16
CA THR A 111 7.53 -18.06 -1.04
C THR A 111 8.69 -17.11 -1.28
N LEU A 112 8.98 -16.28 -0.29
CA LEU A 112 9.96 -15.21 -0.33
C LEU A 112 10.93 -15.35 0.85
N PRO A 113 12.24 -15.45 0.62
CA PRO A 113 13.21 -15.44 1.71
C PRO A 113 13.22 -14.10 2.45
N VAL A 114 13.31 -14.14 3.78
CA VAL A 114 13.53 -12.92 4.59
C VAL A 114 14.97 -12.48 4.39
N ALA A 115 15.15 -11.23 3.97
CA ALA A 115 16.45 -10.64 3.67
C ALA A 115 17.06 -9.97 4.90
N ASP A 116 16.24 -9.17 5.57
CA ASP A 116 16.60 -8.28 6.67
C ASP A 116 15.31 -7.79 7.37
N GLY A 117 15.42 -7.16 8.52
CA GLY A 117 14.32 -6.48 9.18
C GLY A 117 14.66 -6.02 10.60
N LEU A 118 13.80 -5.16 11.14
CA LEU A 118 13.84 -4.74 12.53
C LEU A 118 12.42 -4.80 13.06
N PHE A 119 12.17 -5.58 14.11
CA PHE A 119 10.81 -5.88 14.54
C PHE A 119 10.66 -5.88 16.07
N ASP A 120 9.69 -5.12 16.55
CA ASP A 120 9.30 -5.06 17.96
C ASP A 120 8.26 -6.15 18.28
N LEU A 121 8.69 -7.19 18.98
CA LEU A 121 7.86 -8.33 19.38
C LEU A 121 6.72 -7.95 20.32
N ALA A 122 6.86 -6.85 21.08
CA ALA A 122 5.84 -6.43 22.02
C ALA A 122 4.67 -5.76 21.30
N SER A 123 4.95 -4.96 20.28
CA SER A 123 3.95 -4.14 19.59
C SER A 123 3.57 -4.64 18.20
N GLY A 124 4.33 -5.57 17.61
CA GLY A 124 4.16 -5.99 16.21
C GLY A 124 4.60 -4.92 15.20
N ARG A 125 5.33 -3.89 15.66
CA ARG A 125 5.77 -2.75 14.84
C ARG A 125 7.19 -2.99 14.33
N GLY A 126 7.43 -2.73 13.06
CA GLY A 126 8.74 -2.94 12.46
C GLY A 126 8.72 -2.94 10.94
N ALA A 127 9.82 -3.38 10.37
CA ALA A 127 9.96 -3.61 8.94
C ALA A 127 10.53 -5.00 8.67
N ILE A 128 10.00 -5.66 7.65
CA ILE A 128 10.49 -6.96 7.16
C ILE A 128 10.75 -6.83 5.68
N VAL A 129 11.99 -7.07 5.26
CA VAL A 129 12.43 -6.99 3.86
C VAL A 129 12.56 -8.40 3.31
N TRP A 130 12.06 -8.62 2.10
CA TRP A 130 12.13 -9.91 1.43
C TRP A 130 13.05 -9.88 0.21
N ARG A 131 13.63 -11.04 -0.12
CA ARG A 131 14.39 -11.24 -1.36
C ARG A 131 13.48 -11.77 -2.46
N GLY A 132 13.75 -11.35 -3.70
CA GLY A 132 12.96 -11.74 -4.86
C GLY A 132 11.72 -10.88 -5.05
N GLY A 133 10.73 -11.45 -5.72
CA GLY A 133 9.51 -10.75 -6.10
C GLY A 133 8.50 -11.64 -6.81
N LEU A 134 7.54 -10.99 -7.46
CA LEU A 134 6.53 -11.61 -8.30
C LEU A 134 6.69 -11.08 -9.73
N ALA A 135 7.03 -11.95 -10.67
CA ALA A 135 6.92 -11.66 -12.10
C ALA A 135 5.46 -11.78 -12.52
N LEU A 136 5.01 -10.85 -13.33
CA LEU A 136 3.67 -10.76 -13.90
C LEU A 136 3.80 -10.69 -15.42
N GLU A 137 3.31 -11.72 -16.09
CA GLU A 137 3.16 -11.71 -17.54
C GLU A 137 1.80 -11.08 -17.85
N THR A 138 1.83 -9.91 -18.50
CA THR A 138 0.63 -9.15 -18.82
C THR A 138 0.47 -9.05 -20.33
N PRO A 139 -0.74 -8.74 -20.85
CA PRO A 139 -0.93 -8.55 -22.29
C PRO A 139 -0.07 -7.43 -22.90
N ARG A 140 0.43 -6.50 -22.08
CA ARG A 140 1.20 -5.31 -22.53
C ARG A 140 2.70 -5.54 -22.50
N ALA A 141 3.19 -6.05 -21.37
CA ALA A 141 4.61 -6.15 -21.08
C ALA A 141 4.85 -7.12 -19.92
N ASP A 142 6.08 -7.60 -19.83
CA ASP A 142 6.58 -8.30 -18.65
C ASP A 142 6.88 -7.28 -17.55
N VAL A 143 6.36 -7.58 -16.37
CA VAL A 143 6.39 -6.68 -15.22
C VAL A 143 6.84 -7.45 -13.99
N ASP A 144 7.82 -6.93 -13.27
CA ASP A 144 8.20 -7.48 -11.98
C ASP A 144 7.77 -6.56 -10.84
N LEU A 145 7.22 -7.17 -9.79
CA LEU A 145 7.05 -6.58 -8.47
C LEU A 145 8.21 -7.02 -7.59
N ARG A 146 9.20 -6.13 -7.38
CA ARG A 146 10.43 -6.40 -6.63
C ARG A 146 10.50 -5.57 -5.35
N HIS A 147 11.52 -5.83 -4.53
CA HIS A 147 11.79 -5.10 -3.28
C HIS A 147 10.58 -5.07 -2.33
N LEU A 148 9.96 -6.23 -2.15
CA LEU A 148 8.80 -6.38 -1.28
C LEU A 148 9.20 -6.15 0.17
N ARG A 149 8.51 -5.22 0.84
CA ARG A 149 8.79 -4.85 2.24
C ARG A 149 7.51 -4.59 3.01
N ILE A 150 7.31 -5.32 4.12
CA ILE A 150 6.31 -4.96 5.12
C ILE A 150 6.86 -3.82 5.98
N ASP A 151 6.04 -2.80 6.22
CA ASP A 151 6.31 -1.71 7.15
C ASP A 151 5.07 -1.49 8.03
N THR A 152 5.22 -1.72 9.33
CA THR A 152 4.16 -1.58 10.34
C THR A 152 4.47 -0.46 11.35
N ILE A 153 5.46 0.39 11.07
CA ILE A 153 5.83 1.53 11.94
C ILE A 153 4.88 2.71 11.72
N GLY A 154 4.36 2.89 10.50
CA GLY A 154 3.41 3.94 10.17
C GLY A 154 2.05 3.82 10.87
N ARG A 155 1.16 4.80 10.63
CA ARG A 155 -0.23 4.74 11.11
C ARG A 155 -1.03 3.60 10.48
N LEU A 156 -0.64 3.19 9.27
CA LEU A 156 -1.23 2.10 8.53
C LEU A 156 -0.11 1.13 8.15
N PRO A 157 -0.19 -0.15 8.55
CA PRO A 157 0.74 -1.17 8.10
C PRO A 157 0.58 -1.44 6.60
N LEU A 158 1.70 -1.40 5.87
CA LEU A 158 1.71 -1.48 4.41
C LEU A 158 2.74 -2.49 3.91
N LEU A 159 2.41 -3.16 2.81
CA LEU A 159 3.36 -3.90 1.97
C LEU A 159 3.72 -3.00 0.79
N TRP A 160 4.98 -2.60 0.74
CA TRP A 160 5.56 -1.82 -0.35
C TRP A 160 6.15 -2.73 -1.42
N THR A 161 6.12 -2.26 -2.67
CA THR A 161 6.78 -2.91 -3.80
C THR A 161 7.34 -1.87 -4.77
N THR A 162 8.40 -2.24 -5.48
CA THR A 162 8.92 -1.52 -6.64
C THR A 162 8.46 -2.20 -7.92
N LEU A 163 7.91 -1.42 -8.84
CA LEU A 163 7.53 -1.84 -10.18
C LEU A 163 8.72 -1.75 -11.12
N VAL A 164 9.00 -2.84 -11.83
CA VAL A 164 9.97 -2.89 -12.91
C VAL A 164 9.24 -3.33 -14.17
N VAL A 165 9.26 -2.50 -15.22
CA VAL A 165 8.59 -2.79 -16.49
C VAL A 165 9.65 -2.92 -17.57
N ALA A 166 9.67 -4.06 -18.28
CA ALA A 166 10.69 -4.33 -19.30
C ALA A 166 12.15 -4.12 -18.81
N GLY A 167 12.42 -4.43 -17.53
CA GLY A 167 13.74 -4.28 -16.91
C GLY A 167 14.05 -2.89 -16.36
N GLU A 168 13.20 -1.88 -16.58
CA GLU A 168 13.41 -0.52 -16.09
C GLU A 168 12.64 -0.25 -14.78
N LEU A 169 13.34 0.32 -13.79
CA LEU A 169 12.72 0.73 -12.53
C LEU A 169 11.77 1.89 -12.79
N THR A 170 10.49 1.67 -12.52
CA THR A 170 9.43 2.63 -12.83
C THR A 170 9.03 3.44 -11.60
N GLU A 171 8.56 2.77 -10.56
CA GLU A 171 8.01 3.44 -9.36
C GLU A 171 7.99 2.52 -8.14
N THR A 172 7.85 3.08 -6.94
CA THR A 172 7.60 2.34 -5.70
C THR A 172 6.30 2.82 -5.07
N PHE A 173 5.43 1.88 -4.70
CA PHE A 173 4.09 2.19 -4.21
C PHE A 173 3.62 1.18 -3.16
N PRO A 174 2.61 1.53 -2.33
CA PRO A 174 2.04 0.62 -1.36
C PRO A 174 1.08 -0.35 -2.05
N LEU A 175 1.49 -1.61 -2.20
CA LEU A 175 0.68 -2.63 -2.87
C LEU A 175 -0.50 -3.06 -1.98
N CYS A 176 -0.24 -3.37 -0.72
CA CYS A 176 -1.24 -3.88 0.21
C CYS A 176 -1.27 -3.12 1.53
N THR A 177 -2.43 -3.07 2.17
CA THR A 177 -2.50 -2.97 3.62
C THR A 177 -2.19 -4.33 4.25
N VAL A 178 -1.55 -4.30 5.41
CA VAL A 178 -1.17 -5.48 6.16
C VAL A 178 -1.98 -5.52 7.45
N THR A 179 -2.53 -6.68 7.82
CA THR A 179 -3.22 -6.84 9.10
C THR A 179 -2.62 -8.02 9.86
N LEU A 180 -2.03 -7.71 11.01
CA LEU A 180 -1.53 -8.70 11.95
C LEU A 180 -2.60 -8.96 13.01
N SER A 181 -2.88 -10.23 13.32
CA SER A 181 -3.80 -10.58 14.41
C SER A 181 -3.23 -10.12 15.75
N THR A 182 -4.02 -9.36 16.51
CA THR A 182 -3.66 -8.88 17.85
C THR A 182 -3.50 -10.01 18.86
N GLU A 183 -4.11 -11.17 18.60
CA GLU A 183 -3.99 -12.38 19.44
C GLU A 183 -2.56 -12.95 19.45
N GLN A 184 -1.74 -12.58 18.46
CA GLN A 184 -0.33 -13.00 18.38
C GLN A 184 0.60 -12.11 19.22
N LEU A 185 0.09 -11.02 19.83
CA LEU A 185 0.89 -10.07 20.59
C LEU A 185 0.79 -10.31 22.11
N PRO A 186 1.92 -10.20 22.86
CA PRO A 186 3.29 -10.07 22.36
C PRO A 186 3.76 -11.37 21.70
N ILE A 187 4.55 -11.25 20.64
CA ILE A 187 5.06 -12.40 19.89
C ILE A 187 6.08 -13.14 20.75
N ARG A 188 5.84 -14.45 20.92
CA ARG A 188 6.77 -15.34 21.61
C ARG A 188 7.71 -15.98 20.62
N LEU A 189 9.01 -15.93 20.91
CA LEU A 189 10.02 -16.61 20.11
C LEU A 189 9.97 -18.11 20.37
N VAL A 190 9.91 -18.90 19.30
CA VAL A 190 10.08 -20.36 19.37
C VAL A 190 11.58 -20.64 19.49
N GLY A 191 11.95 -21.45 20.50
CA GLY A 191 13.36 -21.76 20.78
C GLY A 191 14.21 -20.53 21.10
N GLY A 192 13.59 -19.41 21.51
CA GLY A 192 14.29 -18.15 21.82
C GLY A 192 14.88 -17.41 20.62
N ARG A 193 14.71 -17.91 19.38
CA ARG A 193 15.35 -17.34 18.18
C ARG A 193 14.47 -17.27 16.95
N VAL A 194 13.28 -17.86 16.97
CA VAL A 194 12.40 -17.93 15.79
C VAL A 194 11.14 -17.13 16.04
N LEU A 195 10.95 -16.06 15.29
CA LEU A 195 9.70 -15.32 15.19
C LEU A 195 8.77 -16.05 14.21
N THR A 196 7.50 -16.17 14.58
CA THR A 196 6.44 -16.70 13.69
C THR A 196 5.26 -15.75 13.70
N LEU A 197 4.86 -15.28 12.52
CA LEU A 197 3.61 -14.56 12.29
C LEU A 197 2.75 -15.42 11.38
N ARG A 198 1.52 -15.69 11.80
CA ARG A 198 0.55 -16.49 11.05
C ARG A 198 -0.56 -15.61 10.52
N ASP A 199 -1.11 -16.02 9.39
CA ASP A 199 -2.33 -15.47 8.82
C ASP A 199 -2.32 -13.93 8.71
N VAL A 200 -1.19 -13.38 8.33
CA VAL A 200 -1.06 -11.93 8.09
C VAL A 200 -1.83 -11.59 6.83
N GLU A 201 -2.99 -10.94 6.97
CA GLU A 201 -3.84 -10.61 5.82
C GLU A 201 -3.19 -9.53 4.96
N LEU A 202 -3.23 -9.74 3.64
CA LEU A 202 -2.78 -8.78 2.64
C LEU A 202 -3.97 -8.35 1.78
N ARG A 203 -4.33 -7.07 1.84
CA ARG A 203 -5.44 -6.50 1.06
C ARG A 203 -4.95 -5.38 0.18
N LEU A 204 -5.39 -5.34 -1.07
CA LEU A 204 -4.97 -4.29 -2.01
C LEU A 204 -5.30 -2.90 -1.46
N THR A 205 -4.33 -1.99 -1.54
CA THR A 205 -4.64 -0.57 -1.36
C THR A 205 -5.39 -0.04 -2.59
N THR A 206 -5.99 1.14 -2.48
CA THR A 206 -6.56 1.85 -3.64
C THR A 206 -5.50 2.08 -4.72
N GLU A 207 -4.28 2.45 -4.32
CA GLU A 207 -3.18 2.66 -5.26
C GLU A 207 -2.74 1.35 -5.90
N GLY A 208 -2.55 0.28 -5.12
CA GLY A 208 -2.15 -1.03 -5.62
C GLY A 208 -3.16 -1.62 -6.60
N ALA A 209 -4.46 -1.53 -6.30
CA ALA A 209 -5.51 -1.96 -7.23
C ALA A 209 -5.47 -1.15 -8.54
N ALA A 210 -5.32 0.17 -8.46
CA ALA A 210 -5.20 1.02 -9.64
C ALA A 210 -3.96 0.66 -10.49
N ARG A 211 -2.81 0.38 -9.85
CA ARG A 211 -1.59 -0.05 -10.55
C ARG A 211 -1.81 -1.36 -11.30
N LEU A 212 -2.37 -2.38 -10.65
CA LEU A 212 -2.63 -3.67 -11.29
C LEU A 212 -3.68 -3.57 -12.42
N ASN A 213 -4.73 -2.76 -12.27
CA ASN A 213 -5.71 -2.53 -13.33
C ASN A 213 -5.10 -1.85 -14.56
N ARG A 214 -4.10 -0.97 -14.39
CA ARG A 214 -3.38 -0.38 -15.54
C ARG A 214 -2.60 -1.41 -16.35
N LEU A 215 -2.16 -2.50 -15.71
CA LEU A 215 -1.49 -3.62 -16.37
C LEU A 215 -2.49 -4.53 -17.09
N ALA A 216 -3.68 -4.70 -16.51
CA ALA A 216 -4.75 -5.58 -17.02
C ALA A 216 -5.60 -4.98 -18.17
N GLU A 217 -5.46 -3.69 -18.48
CA GLU A 217 -6.30 -2.92 -19.42
C GLU A 217 -7.79 -2.77 -19.04
N HIS A 218 -8.26 -3.47 -18.03
CA HIS A 218 -9.61 -3.39 -17.52
C HIS A 218 -9.65 -3.52 -15.99
N GLU A 219 -10.78 -3.14 -15.39
CA GLU A 219 -10.95 -3.22 -13.94
C GLU A 219 -11.20 -4.67 -13.52
N SER A 220 -10.23 -5.26 -12.85
CA SER A 220 -10.35 -6.60 -12.24
C SER A 220 -9.93 -6.67 -10.79
N PHE A 221 -9.22 -5.64 -10.33
CA PHE A 221 -8.74 -5.48 -8.96
C PHE A 221 -9.50 -4.36 -8.26
N ALA A 222 -9.95 -4.61 -7.03
CA ALA A 222 -10.66 -3.64 -6.21
C ALA A 222 -9.85 -3.25 -4.97
N SER A 223 -10.02 -2.01 -4.50
CA SER A 223 -9.48 -1.60 -3.20
C SER A 223 -10.06 -2.45 -2.07
N GLY A 224 -9.22 -2.84 -1.10
CA GLY A 224 -9.59 -3.71 0.01
C GLY A 224 -9.73 -5.19 -0.36
N GLN A 225 -9.57 -5.56 -1.63
CA GLN A 225 -9.63 -6.94 -2.07
C GLN A 225 -8.53 -7.76 -1.39
N LEU A 226 -8.91 -8.89 -0.79
CA LEU A 226 -7.97 -9.83 -0.20
C LEU A 226 -7.13 -10.48 -1.29
N ILE A 227 -5.81 -10.23 -1.25
CA ILE A 227 -4.83 -10.92 -2.09
C ILE A 227 -4.58 -12.31 -1.54
N GLY A 228 -4.47 -12.43 -0.23
CA GLY A 228 -4.08 -13.67 0.43
C GLY A 228 -3.68 -13.46 1.89
N ALA A 229 -3.16 -14.53 2.48
CA ALA A 229 -2.61 -14.52 3.83
C ALA A 229 -1.14 -14.95 3.79
N ALA A 230 -0.30 -14.26 4.56
CA ALA A 230 1.12 -14.53 4.68
C ALA A 230 1.46 -15.21 6.01
N ASN A 231 2.21 -16.31 5.92
CA ASN A 231 2.84 -16.97 7.05
C ASN A 231 4.33 -16.66 7.02
N ILE A 232 4.82 -15.95 8.04
CA ILE A 232 6.19 -15.45 8.12
C ILE A 232 6.92 -16.19 9.24
N ILE A 233 8.04 -16.81 8.92
CA ILE A 233 8.96 -17.43 9.87
C ILE A 233 10.30 -16.70 9.70
N ALA A 234 10.79 -16.04 10.75
CA ALA A 234 12.04 -15.30 10.70
C ALA A 234 12.98 -15.71 11.85
N ILE A 235 14.28 -15.61 11.59
CA ILE A 235 15.33 -15.82 12.58
C ILE A 235 15.68 -14.45 13.18
N VAL A 236 15.67 -14.37 14.50
CA VAL A 236 16.06 -13.17 15.24
C VAL A 236 17.49 -13.26 15.76
N GLU A 237 18.17 -12.12 15.79
CA GLU A 237 19.46 -11.90 16.45
C GLU A 237 19.30 -11.04 17.72
#